data_AF-A0A5J6UBW2-F1
#
_entry.id   AF-A0A5J6UBW2-F1
#
_cell.length_a   1.000
_cell.length_b   1.000
_cell.length_c   1.000
_cell.angle_alpha   90.00
_cell.angle_beta   90.00
_cell.angle_gamma   90.00
#
_symmetry.space_group_name_H-M   'P 1'
#
loop_
_entity.id
_entity.type
_entity.pdbx_description
1 polymer ?
#
loop_
_entity_poly.entity_id
_entity_poly.type
_entity_poly.pdbx_seq_one_letter_code
_entity_poly.pdbx_strand_id
1 'polypeptide(L)'
;MPSTAGPRRARRKADMVLREVPGRELPADAWPRVAELVEALGRALGGPDPDAVLRAAAGLAAASAPRVTRIRGGDPPVPCPPAVRERVNVLVHELSRWDEAPAVPGADGGAGPGFAPGGARER
;
A
#
# COMPACT_ATOMS: atom_id res chain seq x y z
N MET A 1 -18.96 16.56 3.86
CA MET A 1 -18.10 16.90 2.71
C MET A 1 -17.47 15.60 2.21
N PRO A 2 -17.86 15.06 1.05
CA PRO A 2 -17.25 13.85 0.51
C PRO A 2 -15.82 14.18 0.05
N SER A 3 -14.84 13.54 0.65
CA SER A 3 -13.43 13.72 0.34
C SER A 3 -13.15 13.18 -1.06
N THR A 4 -12.86 14.06 -2.02
CA THR A 4 -12.66 13.76 -3.45
C THR A 4 -11.32 13.07 -3.76
N ALA A 5 -10.72 12.41 -2.78
CA ALA A 5 -9.49 11.65 -2.99
C ALA A 5 -9.85 10.26 -3.52
N GLY A 6 -9.79 10.11 -4.85
CA GLY A 6 -9.97 8.79 -5.47
C GLY A 6 -9.02 7.74 -4.86
N PRO A 7 -9.43 6.46 -4.84
CA PRO A 7 -8.71 5.38 -4.14
C PRO A 7 -7.24 5.25 -4.51
N ARG A 8 -6.87 5.59 -5.76
CA ARG A 8 -5.47 5.66 -6.21
C ARG A 8 -4.63 6.71 -5.45
N ARG A 9 -5.19 7.90 -5.19
CA ARG A 9 -4.49 8.96 -4.42
C ARG A 9 -4.27 8.56 -2.98
N ALA A 10 -5.26 7.91 -2.35
CA ALA A 10 -5.15 7.40 -0.99
C ALA A 10 -4.05 6.34 -0.88
N ARG A 11 -4.03 5.38 -1.81
CA ARG A 11 -3.01 4.33 -1.90
C ARG A 11 -1.60 4.89 -2.12
N ARG A 12 -1.43 5.86 -3.02
CA ARG A 12 -0.13 6.50 -3.27
C ARG A 12 0.40 7.26 -2.05
N LYS A 13 -0.48 7.91 -1.28
CA LYS A 13 -0.09 8.52 0.01
C LYS A 13 0.32 7.47 1.04
N ALA A 14 -0.42 6.37 1.12
CA ALA A 14 -0.07 5.26 2.01
C ALA A 14 1.30 4.66 1.66
N ASP A 15 1.58 4.43 0.37
CA ASP A 15 2.88 3.96 -0.13
C ASP A 15 4.03 4.89 0.29
N MET A 16 3.90 6.20 0.04
CA MET A 16 4.92 7.17 0.43
C MET A 16 5.26 7.08 1.93
N VAL A 17 4.24 7.06 2.80
CA VAL A 17 4.46 7.01 4.25
C VAL A 17 5.10 5.68 4.67
N LEU A 18 4.63 4.56 4.12
CA LEU A 18 5.18 3.22 4.43
C LEU A 18 6.67 3.12 4.08
N ARG A 19 7.10 3.67 2.94
CA ARG A 19 8.50 3.65 2.50
C ARG A 19 9.43 4.46 3.41
N GLU A 20 8.91 5.44 4.14
CA GLU A 20 9.69 6.23 5.10
C GLU A 20 9.86 5.55 6.47
N VAL A 21 8.93 4.69 6.89
CA VAL A 21 8.94 4.02 8.21
C VAL A 21 10.25 3.27 8.52
N PRO A 22 10.82 2.41 7.65
CA PRO A 22 11.97 1.58 8.01
C PRO A 22 13.28 2.35 8.18
N GLY A 23 13.34 3.59 7.68
CA GLY A 23 14.47 4.51 7.85
C GLY A 23 14.35 5.44 9.05
N ARG A 24 13.28 5.31 9.85
CA ARG A 24 13.02 6.17 11.01
C ARG A 24 13.56 5.51 12.29
N GLU A 25 14.03 6.36 13.19
CA GLU A 25 14.45 5.98 14.53
C GLU A 25 13.47 6.60 15.52
N LEU A 26 12.83 5.75 16.32
CA LEU A 26 11.77 6.13 17.26
C LEU A 26 12.07 5.48 18.61
N PRO A 27 11.61 6.06 19.73
CA PRO A 27 11.73 5.41 21.04
C PRO A 27 11.01 4.05 21.04
N ALA A 28 11.49 3.10 21.84
CA ALA A 28 10.95 1.74 21.90
C ALA A 28 9.43 1.70 22.10
N ASP A 29 8.89 2.55 22.98
CA ASP A 29 7.46 2.67 23.27
C ASP A 29 6.60 3.20 22.11
N ALA A 30 7.19 3.84 21.11
CA ALA A 30 6.45 4.33 19.94
C ALA A 30 6.20 3.23 18.89
N TRP A 31 7.07 2.22 18.83
CA TRP A 31 6.96 1.14 17.84
C TRP A 31 5.68 0.29 17.92
N PRO A 32 5.16 -0.06 19.11
CA PRO A 32 3.85 -0.72 19.23
C PRO A 32 2.73 0.09 18.56
N ARG A 33 2.75 1.41 18.73
CA ARG A 33 1.75 2.29 18.11
C ARG A 33 1.88 2.32 16.59
N VAL A 34 3.11 2.31 16.08
CA VAL A 34 3.40 2.20 14.64
C VAL A 34 2.90 0.87 14.10
N ALA A 35 3.16 -0.25 14.78
CA ALA A 35 2.69 -1.58 14.39
C ALA A 35 1.17 -1.65 14.25
N GLU A 36 0.44 -1.12 15.23
CA GLU A 36 -1.03 -1.04 15.20
C GLU A 36 -1.55 -0.22 14.01
N LEU A 37 -0.89 0.90 13.69
CA LEU A 37 -1.26 1.76 12.56
C LEU A 37 -0.97 1.11 11.20
N VAL A 38 0.12 0.36 11.10
CA VAL A 38 0.47 -0.45 9.92
C VAL A 38 -0.57 -1.56 9.70
N GLU A 39 -0.99 -2.24 10.76
CA GLU A 39 -2.07 -3.23 10.70
C GLU A 39 -3.42 -2.63 10.29
N ALA A 40 -3.78 -1.49 10.89
CA ALA A 40 -5.00 -0.76 10.54
C ALA A 40 -5.00 -0.30 9.08
N LEU A 41 -3.85 0.14 8.56
CA LEU A 41 -3.67 0.51 7.17
C LEU A 41 -3.85 -0.71 6.25
N GLY A 42 -3.27 -1.86 6.59
CA GLY A 42 -3.47 -3.11 5.84
C GLY A 42 -4.94 -3.52 5.74
N ARG A 43 -5.69 -3.42 6.84
CA ARG A 43 -7.14 -3.68 6.83
C ARG A 43 -7.91 -2.67 5.97
N ALA A 44 -7.55 -1.40 6.05
CA ALA A 44 -8.19 -0.34 5.25
C ALA A 44 -7.94 -0.51 3.75
N LEU A 45 -6.75 -1.00 3.36
CA LEU A 45 -6.41 -1.25 1.96
C LEU A 45 -7.25 -2.37 1.31
N GLY A 46 -7.71 -3.33 2.11
CA GLY A 46 -8.65 -4.38 1.68
C GLY A 46 -10.12 -3.95 1.68
N GLY A 47 -10.45 -2.75 2.17
CA GLY A 47 -11.81 -2.24 2.25
C GLY A 47 -12.20 -1.29 1.11
N PRO A 48 -13.50 -0.96 0.97
CA PRO A 48 -14.00 -0.03 -0.04
C PRO A 48 -13.83 1.44 0.34
N ASP A 49 -13.31 1.77 1.53
CA ASP A 49 -13.29 3.12 2.10
C ASP A 49 -11.92 3.81 1.91
N PRO A 50 -11.75 4.68 0.90
CA PRO A 50 -10.48 5.39 0.67
C PRO A 50 -10.14 6.38 1.79
N ASP A 51 -11.15 6.89 2.50
CA ASP A 51 -10.97 7.78 3.65
C ASP A 51 -10.35 7.05 4.86
N ALA A 52 -10.66 5.78 5.08
CA ALA A 52 -10.01 4.95 6.09
C ALA A 52 -8.50 4.80 5.81
N VAL A 53 -8.13 4.60 4.54
CA VAL A 53 -6.72 4.53 4.11
C VAL A 53 -6.01 5.85 4.39
N LEU A 54 -6.64 6.98 4.06
CA LEU A 54 -6.07 8.30 4.33
C LEU A 54 -5.91 8.59 5.82
N ARG A 55 -6.91 8.24 6.64
CA ARG A 55 -6.87 8.41 8.10
C ARG A 55 -5.77 7.56 8.73
N ALA A 56 -5.64 6.30 8.32
CA ALA A 56 -4.59 5.41 8.80
C ALA A 56 -3.19 5.91 8.38
N ALA A 57 -3.03 6.33 7.12
CA ALA A 57 -1.78 6.90 6.62
C ALA A 57 -1.39 8.20 7.34
N ALA A 58 -2.36 9.09 7.62
CA ALA A 58 -2.13 10.31 8.39
C ALA A 58 -1.73 10.01 9.84
N GLY A 59 -2.38 9.03 10.48
CA GLY A 59 -2.02 8.56 11.81
C GLY A 59 -0.61 7.99 11.86
N LEU A 60 -0.23 7.19 10.85
CA LEU A 60 1.12 6.63 10.70
C LEU A 60 2.15 7.74 10.53
N ALA A 61 1.90 8.69 9.62
CA ALA A 61 2.80 9.83 9.40
C ALA A 61 2.99 10.68 10.67
N ALA A 62 1.92 10.91 11.44
CA ALA A 62 1.97 11.66 12.69
C ALA A 62 2.72 10.91 13.81
N ALA A 63 2.60 9.57 13.84
CA ALA A 63 3.32 8.72 14.80
C ALA A 63 4.82 8.58 14.45
N SER A 64 5.15 8.59 13.16
CA SER A 64 6.53 8.54 12.66
C SER A 64 7.20 9.92 12.55
N ALA A 65 6.45 11.01 12.77
CA ALA A 65 7.01 12.35 12.73
C ALA A 65 8.05 12.51 13.85
N PRO A 66 9.27 13.03 13.54
CA PRO A 66 10.28 13.26 14.56
C PRO A 66 9.75 14.36 15.48
N ARG A 67 9.20 13.96 16.62
CA ARG A 67 8.85 14.91 17.67
C ARG A 67 10.17 15.41 18.25
N VAL A 68 10.58 16.60 17.81
CA VAL A 68 11.65 17.39 18.45
C VAL A 68 11.15 17.86 19.82
N THR A 69 10.82 16.93 20.70
CA THR A 69 10.61 17.20 22.12
C THR A 69 11.88 16.77 22.82
N ARG A 70 12.88 17.66 22.80
CA ARG A 70 13.95 17.69 23.79
C ARG A 70 13.31 17.97 25.16
N ILE A 71 12.75 16.94 25.79
CA ILE A 71 12.44 16.98 27.22
C ILE A 71 13.14 15.77 27.82
N ARG A 72 14.38 16.03 28.25
CA ARG A 72 15.03 15.47 29.45
C ARG A 72 14.56 14.04 29.83
N GLY A 73 15.31 13.02 29.40
CA GLY A 73 15.21 11.65 29.96
C GLY A 73 14.39 10.63 29.17
N GLY A 74 14.16 10.84 27.87
CA GLY A 74 13.51 9.84 27.01
C GLY A 74 14.44 8.68 26.61
N ASP A 75 13.84 7.50 26.39
CA ASP A 75 14.50 6.28 25.91
C ASP A 75 15.27 6.55 24.59
N PRO A 76 16.47 5.97 24.39
CA PRO A 76 17.23 6.20 23.17
C PRO A 76 16.41 5.79 21.94
N PRO A 77 16.50 6.55 20.84
CA PRO A 77 15.83 6.16 19.61
C PRO A 77 16.39 4.80 19.15
N VAL A 78 15.49 3.84 18.93
CA VAL A 78 15.83 2.52 18.42
C VAL A 78 15.39 2.40 16.96
N PRO A 79 16.15 1.66 16.12
CA PRO A 79 15.78 1.44 14.74
C PRO A 79 14.49 0.63 14.64
N CYS A 80 13.86 0.67 13.46
CA CYS A 80 12.66 -0.09 13.15
C CYS A 80 12.81 -1.59 13.48
N PRO A 81 11.97 -2.14 14.38
CA PRO A 81 11.96 -3.56 14.70
C PRO A 81 11.74 -4.41 13.45
N PRO A 82 12.36 -5.61 13.38
CA PRO A 82 12.26 -6.48 12.20
C PRO A 82 10.80 -6.79 11.83
N ALA A 83 9.95 -7.09 12.83
CA ALA A 83 8.54 -7.39 12.61
C ALA A 83 7.78 -6.22 11.92
N VAL A 84 8.04 -4.98 12.32
CA VAL A 84 7.41 -3.79 11.70
C VAL A 84 7.95 -3.59 10.28
N ARG A 85 9.27 -3.75 10.09
CA ARG A 85 9.92 -3.63 8.78
C ARG A 85 9.40 -4.66 7.77
N GLU A 86 9.29 -5.92 8.18
CA GLU A 86 8.72 -6.99 7.34
C GLU A 86 7.28 -6.68 6.95
N ARG A 87 6.47 -6.23 7.91
CA ARG A 87 5.07 -5.91 7.65
C ARG A 87 4.90 -4.75 6.67
N VAL A 88 5.70 -3.70 6.84
CA VAL A 88 5.76 -2.57 5.91
C VAL A 88 6.16 -3.03 4.52
N ASN A 89 7.19 -3.88 4.39
CA ASN A 89 7.62 -4.41 3.09
C ASN A 89 6.52 -5.19 2.38
N VAL A 90 5.78 -6.05 3.11
CA VAL A 90 4.63 -6.79 2.56
C VAL A 90 3.57 -5.82 2.02
N LEU A 91 3.23 -4.77 2.78
CA LEU A 91 2.21 -3.81 2.35
C LEU A 91 2.66 -2.97 1.15
N VAL A 92 3.93 -2.58 1.07
CA VAL A 92 4.48 -1.89 -0.10
C VAL A 92 4.43 -2.79 -1.34
N HIS A 93 4.79 -4.08 -1.20
CA HIS A 93 4.68 -5.03 -2.30
C HIS A 93 3.23 -5.23 -2.78
N GLU A 94 2.30 -5.36 -1.84
CA GLU A 94 0.88 -5.46 -2.17
C GLU A 94 0.41 -4.20 -2.90
N LEU A 95 0.72 -3.00 -2.38
CA LEU A 95 0.39 -1.73 -3.03
C LEU A 95 0.96 -1.61 -4.45
N SER A 96 2.21 -2.05 -4.65
CA SER A 96 2.85 -2.07 -5.97
C SER A 96 2.10 -2.96 -6.95
N ARG A 97 1.62 -4.14 -6.50
CA ARG A 97 0.77 -5.02 -7.31
C ARG A 97 -0.54 -4.38 -7.72
N TRP A 98 -1.14 -3.57 -6.87
CA TRP A 98 -2.39 -2.86 -7.18
C TRP A 98 -2.20 -1.69 -8.16
N ASP A 99 -1.00 -1.10 -8.21
CA ASP A 99 -0.65 -0.06 -9.18
C ASP A 99 -0.30 -0.65 -10.55
N GLU A 100 0.42 -1.78 -10.54
CA GLU A 100 0.85 -2.51 -11.73
C GLU A 100 -0.24 -3.42 -12.32
N ALA A 101 -1.32 -3.70 -11.57
CA ALA A 101 -2.44 -4.49 -12.05
C ALA A 101 -2.90 -3.93 -13.40
N PRO A 102 -2.69 -4.67 -14.50
CA PRO A 102 -3.07 -4.19 -15.82
C PRO A 102 -4.55 -3.91 -15.76
N ALA A 103 -4.96 -2.75 -16.27
CA ALA A 103 -6.34 -2.55 -16.64
C ALA A 103 -6.70 -3.75 -17.51
N VAL A 104 -7.51 -4.67 -16.98
CA VAL A 104 -7.91 -5.87 -17.70
C VAL A 104 -8.31 -5.41 -19.10
N PRO A 105 -7.62 -5.86 -20.18
CA PRO A 105 -8.11 -5.62 -21.51
C PRO A 105 -9.40 -6.40 -21.63
N GLY A 106 -10.50 -5.74 -21.30
CA GLY A 106 -11.84 -6.26 -21.49
C GLY A 106 -12.04 -6.45 -22.98
N ALA A 107 -12.10 -7.72 -23.37
CA ALA A 107 -13.00 -8.20 -24.41
C ALA A 107 -12.99 -7.44 -25.74
N ASP A 108 -11.87 -7.47 -26.46
CA ASP A 108 -11.98 -7.59 -27.91
C ASP A 108 -11.99 -9.09 -28.21
N GLY A 109 -13.19 -9.66 -28.19
CA GLY A 109 -13.46 -10.97 -28.75
C GLY A 109 -13.25 -10.89 -30.25
N GLY A 110 -11.98 -10.87 -30.66
CA GLY A 110 -11.57 -11.02 -32.04
C GLY A 110 -12.22 -12.29 -32.57
N ALA A 111 -13.25 -12.09 -33.38
CA ALA A 111 -13.84 -13.10 -34.23
C ALA A 111 -12.69 -13.83 -34.93
N GLY A 112 -12.46 -15.08 -34.52
CA GLY A 112 -11.45 -15.92 -35.15
C GLY A 112 -11.72 -15.95 -36.65
N PRO A 113 -10.70 -15.77 -37.51
CA PRO A 113 -10.89 -15.88 -38.94
C PRO A 113 -11.39 -17.29 -39.23
N GLY A 114 -12.53 -17.38 -39.91
CA GLY A 114 -13.10 -18.63 -40.40
C GLY A 114 -12.05 -19.40 -41.20
N PHE A 115 -11.50 -20.44 -40.57
CA PHE A 115 -10.69 -21.42 -41.26
C PHE A 115 -11.64 -22.29 -42.07
N ALA A 116 -11.85 -21.91 -43.33
CA ALA A 116 -12.49 -22.77 -44.31
C ALA A 116 -11.58 -23.96 -44.59
N PRO A 117 -12.02 -25.22 -44.41
CA PRO A 117 -11.28 -26.37 -44.91
C PRO A 117 -11.46 -26.44 -46.43
N GLY A 118 -10.52 -25.85 -47.17
CA GLY A 118 -10.33 -26.10 -48.58
C GLY A 118 -9.49 -27.37 -48.79
N GLY A 119 -10.06 -28.36 -49.47
CA GLY A 119 -9.25 -29.35 -50.20
C GLY A 119 -9.71 -30.80 -50.09
N ALA A 120 -10.56 -31.22 -51.03
CA ALA A 120 -10.48 -32.57 -51.60
C ALA A 120 -10.82 -32.46 -53.10
N ARG A 121 -9.77 -32.28 -53.90
CA ARG A 121 -9.75 -32.62 -55.32
C ARG A 121 -9.13 -34.02 -55.45
N GLU A 122 -9.51 -34.69 -56.54
CA GLU A 122 -8.98 -35.96 -57.11
C GLU A 122 -9.63 -37.24 -56.56
N ARG A 123 -10.23 -38.13 -57.37
CA ARG A 123 -10.12 -38.41 -58.82
C ARG A 123 -11.47 -38.75 -59.44
#